data_AF-A0AAD2K575-F1
#
_entry.id   AF-A0AAD2K575-F1
#
_cell.length_a   1.000
_cell.length_b   1.000
_cell.length_c   1.000
_cell.angle_alpha   90.00
_cell.angle_beta   90.00
_cell.angle_gamma   90.00
#
_symmetry.space_group_name_H-M   'P 1'
#
loop_
_entity.id
_entity.type
_entity.pdbx_description
1 polymer ?
#
loop_
_entity_poly.entity_id
_entity_poly.type
_entity_poly.pdbx_seq_one_letter_code
_entity_poly.pdbx_strand_id
1 'polypeptide(L)'
;AQMPCGEVVCGAPGSGKSTYCYGKHQLFTALNRPIAVVNLDPANENITYPCAIDISSLITLQDVMNEFGLGPNGGLLYCMEYLEANFDWLEERLNELGKDAYVLFDLPGQVELSTNHDSVKHIVQKLTKGGFRLAAVHLCDAHYITDAAKYISILLLSLRAMLHLELPHINVLSKIDLISQYGELDFNLDFYTEVQDLSYLENSLSASTPRYAALNMAIISLVEDFGLVGFETLAVEDKNSMLHLTRAIDRATGYVFIPPSNANAPPGTIDTSDSAPSSRPNAFGLFSSALSTMKGPADDIRDVQERWIDAKDEWDAHEKKQWKEEGEVVRDQAARAGKIRERKPPE
;
A
#
# COMPACT_ATOMS: atom_id res chain seq x y z
N ALA A 1 6.95 -25.42 -4.48
CA ALA A 1 6.99 -24.51 -3.33
C ALA A 1 6.12 -23.30 -3.66
N GLN A 2 5.30 -22.83 -2.71
CA GLN A 2 4.47 -21.63 -2.90
C GLN A 2 5.41 -20.43 -3.02
N MET A 3 5.21 -19.60 -4.04
CA MET A 3 6.06 -18.43 -4.29
C MET A 3 5.65 -17.32 -3.30
N PRO A 4 6.58 -16.79 -2.49
CA PRO A 4 6.25 -15.75 -1.52
C PRO A 4 5.78 -14.49 -2.27
N CYS A 5 4.68 -13.91 -1.81
CA CYS A 5 4.15 -12.66 -2.34
C CYS A 5 4.38 -11.57 -1.32
N GLY A 6 4.55 -10.35 -1.80
CA GLY A 6 4.75 -9.22 -0.92
C GLY A 6 4.61 -7.91 -1.64
N GLU A 7 4.88 -6.85 -0.91
CA GLU A 7 4.92 -5.51 -1.46
C GLU A 7 6.03 -4.68 -0.85
N VAL A 8 6.49 -3.74 -1.67
CA VAL A 8 7.50 -2.76 -1.31
C VAL A 8 6.78 -1.44 -1.12
N VAL A 9 6.68 -0.97 0.12
CA VAL A 9 5.99 0.27 0.47
C VAL A 9 6.99 1.41 0.36
N CYS A 10 6.73 2.35 -0.54
CA CYS A 10 7.57 3.52 -0.78
C CYS A 10 6.72 4.80 -0.79
N GLY A 11 7.40 5.95 -0.76
CA GLY A 11 6.75 7.26 -0.77
C GLY A 11 7.43 8.24 0.17
N ALA A 12 7.13 9.52 -0.04
CA ALA A 12 7.77 10.63 0.66
C ALA A 12 7.66 10.55 2.19
N PRO A 13 8.53 11.26 2.95
CA PRO A 13 8.40 11.32 4.39
C PRO A 13 7.02 11.89 4.77
N GLY A 14 6.37 11.26 5.74
CA GLY A 14 5.03 11.69 6.17
C GLY A 14 3.86 11.19 5.31
N SER A 15 4.09 10.47 4.20
CA SER A 15 2.99 9.91 3.38
C SER A 15 2.18 8.80 4.06
N GLY A 16 2.63 8.30 5.22
CA GLY A 16 1.90 7.32 6.02
C GLY A 16 2.31 5.86 5.81
N LYS A 17 3.51 5.58 5.28
CA LYS A 17 4.04 4.21 5.05
C LYS A 17 3.92 3.28 6.26
N SER A 18 4.52 3.65 7.38
CA SER A 18 4.48 2.83 8.60
C SER A 18 3.06 2.68 9.17
N THR A 19 2.22 3.72 9.05
CA THR A 19 0.79 3.65 9.43
C THR A 19 0.04 2.64 8.55
N TYR A 20 0.27 2.67 7.24
CA TYR A 20 -0.29 1.72 6.29
C TYR A 20 0.21 0.29 6.56
N CYS A 21 1.51 0.08 6.81
CA CYS A 21 2.07 -1.21 7.19
C CYS A 21 1.38 -1.78 8.43
N TYR A 22 1.14 -0.95 9.45
CA TYR A 22 0.42 -1.37 10.64
C TYR A 22 -1.06 -1.70 10.37
N GLY A 23 -1.77 -0.84 9.64
CA GLY A 23 -3.16 -1.08 9.25
C GLY A 23 -3.31 -2.36 8.45
N LYS A 24 -2.37 -2.65 7.55
CA LYS A 24 -2.35 -3.87 6.74
C LYS A 24 -2.06 -5.11 7.59
N HIS A 25 -1.13 -5.02 8.54
CA HIS A 25 -0.89 -6.09 9.51
C HIS A 25 -2.17 -6.42 10.29
N GLN A 26 -2.89 -5.40 10.78
CA GLN A 26 -4.15 -5.59 11.51
C GLN A 26 -5.23 -6.21 10.62
N LEU A 27 -5.39 -5.73 9.39
CA LEU A 27 -6.35 -6.27 8.43
C LEU A 27 -6.07 -7.74 8.12
N PHE A 28 -4.81 -8.09 7.80
CA PHE A 28 -4.44 -9.47 7.47
C PHE A 28 -4.62 -10.40 8.67
N THR A 29 -4.28 -9.94 9.88
CA THR A 29 -4.56 -10.67 11.12
C THR A 29 -6.06 -10.94 11.27
N ALA A 30 -6.91 -9.93 11.06
CA ALA A 30 -8.37 -10.09 11.13
C ALA A 30 -8.94 -11.03 10.04
N LEU A 31 -8.30 -11.09 8.87
CA LEU A 31 -8.63 -11.99 7.79
C LEU A 31 -8.03 -13.40 7.95
N ASN A 32 -7.28 -13.66 9.03
CA ASN A 32 -6.48 -14.87 9.21
C ASN A 32 -5.52 -15.15 8.02
N ARG A 33 -5.01 -14.09 7.39
CA ARG A 33 -3.98 -14.17 6.35
C ARG A 33 -2.61 -13.99 7.02
N PRO A 34 -1.68 -14.95 6.91
CA PRO A 34 -0.34 -14.81 7.46
C PRO A 34 0.39 -13.61 6.84
N ILE A 35 0.98 -12.77 7.67
CA ILE A 35 1.71 -11.57 7.26
C ILE A 35 2.96 -11.36 8.11
N ALA A 36 4.03 -10.86 7.49
CA ALA A 36 5.26 -10.46 8.14
C ALA A 36 5.66 -9.07 7.67
N VAL A 37 5.97 -8.16 8.60
CA VAL A 37 6.48 -6.82 8.29
C VAL A 37 7.98 -6.78 8.44
N VAL A 38 8.67 -6.29 7.42
CA VAL A 38 10.11 -6.11 7.33
C VAL A 38 10.39 -4.61 7.31
N ASN A 39 10.98 -4.09 8.39
CA ASN A 39 11.42 -2.70 8.44
C ASN A 39 12.79 -2.56 7.78
N LEU A 40 12.86 -1.80 6.70
CA LEU A 40 14.10 -1.42 6.02
C LEU A 40 14.46 0.06 6.24
N ASP A 41 13.73 0.78 7.09
CA ASP A 41 14.08 2.15 7.50
C ASP A 41 15.00 2.16 8.75
N PRO A 42 16.30 2.45 8.60
CA PRO A 42 17.26 2.46 9.72
C PRO A 42 17.15 3.72 10.59
N ALA A 43 16.30 4.69 10.22
CA ALA A 43 16.01 5.89 11.01
C ALA A 43 14.73 5.74 11.86
N ASN A 44 14.00 4.63 11.72
CA ASN A 44 12.74 4.43 12.44
C ASN A 44 12.99 3.92 13.86
N GLU A 45 13.04 4.85 14.83
CA GLU A 45 13.28 4.53 16.24
C GLU A 45 12.05 3.96 16.97
N ASN A 46 10.83 4.23 16.46
CA ASN A 46 9.58 3.91 17.14
C ASN A 46 8.66 3.08 16.24
N ILE A 47 9.01 1.82 16.05
CA ILE A 47 8.19 0.88 15.26
C ILE A 47 6.86 0.62 15.99
N THR A 48 5.75 0.98 15.35
CA THR A 48 4.39 0.89 15.92
C THR A 48 3.67 -0.43 15.62
N TYR A 49 4.28 -1.30 14.84
CA TYR A 49 3.72 -2.58 14.39
C TYR A 49 4.57 -3.78 14.81
N PRO A 50 4.00 -5.00 14.84
CA PRO A 50 4.80 -6.22 15.01
C PRO A 50 5.77 -6.40 13.84
N CYS A 51 7.06 -6.14 14.11
CA CYS A 51 8.13 -6.24 13.13
C CYS A 51 8.76 -7.64 13.18
N ALA A 52 8.80 -8.33 12.04
CA ALA A 52 9.41 -9.65 11.92
C ALA A 52 10.93 -9.56 11.67
N ILE A 53 11.35 -8.61 10.84
CA ILE A 53 12.75 -8.38 10.49
C ILE A 53 12.99 -6.87 10.52
N ASP A 54 14.02 -6.44 11.24
CA ASP A 54 14.37 -5.03 11.36
C ASP A 54 15.83 -4.80 10.98
N ILE A 55 16.05 -3.92 10.00
CA ILE A 55 17.39 -3.49 9.54
C ILE A 55 18.24 -2.93 10.68
N SER A 56 17.64 -2.38 11.73
CA SER A 56 18.36 -1.83 12.89
C SER A 56 19.27 -2.87 13.58
N SER A 57 18.95 -4.16 13.44
CA SER A 57 19.78 -5.27 13.94
C SER A 57 21.02 -5.56 13.09
N LEU A 58 21.07 -5.04 11.85
CA LEU A 58 22.21 -5.09 10.95
C LEU A 58 23.01 -3.78 10.99
N ILE A 59 22.32 -2.64 10.85
CA ILE A 59 22.93 -1.31 10.78
C ILE A 59 21.93 -0.24 11.20
N THR A 60 22.38 0.76 11.97
CA THR A 60 21.57 1.91 12.36
C THR A 60 22.09 3.20 11.72
N LEU A 61 21.19 4.15 11.48
CA LEU A 61 21.58 5.46 10.93
C LEU A 61 22.56 6.18 11.86
N GLN A 62 22.32 6.12 13.18
CA GLN A 62 23.14 6.82 14.17
C GLN A 62 24.58 6.31 14.19
N ASP A 63 24.79 5.00 14.11
CA ASP A 63 26.13 4.41 14.09
C ASP A 63 26.91 4.85 12.85
N VAL A 64 26.26 4.87 11.69
CA VAL A 64 26.87 5.31 10.43
C VAL A 64 27.23 6.80 10.48
N MET A 65 26.34 7.65 11.00
CA MET A 65 26.61 9.08 11.14
C MET A 65 27.80 9.34 12.07
N ASN A 66 27.89 8.61 13.18
CA ASN A 66 28.97 8.75 14.15
C ASN A 66 30.32 8.26 13.60
N GLU A 67 30.34 7.12 12.92
CA GLU A 67 31.57 6.48 12.43
C GLU A 67 32.14 7.20 11.20
N PHE A 68 31.29 7.55 10.22
CA PHE A 68 31.72 8.12 8.95
C PHE A 68 31.59 9.65 8.87
N GLY A 69 31.06 10.29 9.90
CA GLY A 69 30.84 11.76 9.91
C GLY A 69 29.85 12.23 8.85
N LEU A 70 28.92 11.36 8.43
CA LEU A 70 27.92 11.65 7.41
C LEU A 70 26.72 12.40 8.00
N GLY A 71 26.09 13.25 7.19
CA GLY A 71 24.76 13.79 7.52
C GLY A 71 23.66 12.74 7.38
N PRO A 72 22.43 13.00 7.87
CA PRO A 72 21.34 12.02 7.90
C PRO A 72 21.03 11.38 6.53
N ASN A 73 20.95 12.17 5.47
CA ASN A 73 20.65 11.65 4.12
C ASN A 73 21.80 10.79 3.56
N GLY A 74 23.06 11.18 3.82
CA GLY A 74 24.22 10.40 3.41
C GLY A 74 24.35 9.10 4.20
N GLY A 75 24.03 9.14 5.50
CA GLY A 75 23.98 7.96 6.35
C GLY A 75 22.89 6.97 5.93
N LEU A 76 21.70 7.46 5.54
CA LEU A 76 20.62 6.62 5.01
C LEU A 76 21.02 5.92 3.71
N LEU A 77 21.67 6.65 2.80
CA LEU A 77 22.20 6.08 1.56
C LEU A 77 23.16 4.93 1.85
N TYR A 78 24.12 5.19 2.75
CA TYR A 78 25.10 4.20 3.17
C TYR A 78 24.45 2.97 3.82
N CYS A 79 23.41 3.16 4.65
CA CYS A 79 22.69 2.02 5.23
C CYS A 79 22.07 1.12 4.16
N MET A 80 21.51 1.70 3.11
CA MET A 80 20.94 0.93 1.99
C MET A 80 22.01 0.23 1.16
N GLU A 81 23.14 0.88 0.90
CA GLU A 81 24.31 0.26 0.25
C GLU A 81 24.85 -0.91 1.08
N TYR A 82 24.91 -0.73 2.41
CA TYR A 82 25.37 -1.77 3.33
C TYR A 82 24.42 -2.96 3.34
N LEU A 83 23.10 -2.73 3.37
CA LEU A 83 22.10 -3.80 3.24
C LEU A 83 22.23 -4.53 1.89
N GLU A 84 22.44 -3.79 0.79
CA GLU A 84 22.62 -4.38 -0.53
C GLU A 84 23.86 -5.29 -0.59
N ALA A 85 24.97 -4.84 -0.01
CA ALA A 85 26.22 -5.60 0.07
C ALA A 85 26.09 -6.84 0.97
N ASN A 86 25.29 -6.76 2.03
CA ASN A 86 25.04 -7.84 2.98
C ASN A 86 23.65 -8.47 2.77
N PHE A 87 23.20 -8.58 1.52
CA PHE A 87 21.86 -9.09 1.20
C PHE A 87 21.60 -10.51 1.73
N ASP A 88 22.65 -11.33 1.86
CA ASP A 88 22.58 -12.69 2.42
C ASP A 88 21.94 -12.68 3.82
N TRP A 89 22.19 -11.64 4.64
CA TRP A 89 21.53 -11.46 5.93
C TRP A 89 20.01 -11.35 5.78
N LEU A 90 19.54 -10.54 4.84
CA LEU A 90 18.10 -10.37 4.60
C LEU A 90 17.49 -11.67 4.06
N GLU A 91 18.19 -12.36 3.15
CA GLU A 91 17.75 -13.63 2.58
C GLU A 91 17.61 -14.72 3.66
N GLU A 92 18.60 -14.87 4.54
CA GLU A 92 18.55 -15.81 5.67
C GLU A 92 17.35 -15.52 6.59
N ARG A 93 17.14 -14.26 6.96
CA ARG A 93 16.03 -13.85 7.82
C ARG A 93 14.67 -14.05 7.15
N LEU A 94 14.57 -13.83 5.84
CA LEU A 94 13.35 -14.12 5.08
C LEU A 94 13.07 -15.63 4.98
N ASN A 95 14.10 -16.47 4.90
CA ASN A 95 13.95 -17.93 4.87
C ASN A 95 13.47 -18.53 6.21
N GLU A 96 13.67 -17.81 7.32
CA GLU A 96 13.12 -18.16 8.63
C GLU A 96 11.60 -17.87 8.74
N LEU A 97 11.05 -17.05 7.83
CA LEU A 97 9.62 -16.76 7.80
C LEU A 97 8.82 -17.96 7.28
N GLY A 98 7.54 -18.02 7.68
CA GLY A 98 6.63 -19.04 7.17
C GLY A 98 6.47 -18.94 5.65
N LYS A 99 6.53 -20.07 4.94
CA LYS A 99 6.46 -20.14 3.46
C LYS A 99 5.18 -19.55 2.86
N ASP A 100 4.13 -19.41 3.67
CA ASP A 100 2.83 -18.90 3.26
C ASP A 100 2.61 -17.42 3.67
N ALA A 101 3.60 -16.81 4.33
CA ALA A 101 3.51 -15.44 4.81
C ALA A 101 3.58 -14.43 3.67
N TYR A 102 2.64 -13.49 3.67
CA TYR A 102 2.72 -12.29 2.85
C TYR A 102 3.74 -11.33 3.47
N VAL A 103 4.68 -10.78 2.69
CA VAL A 103 5.76 -9.95 3.22
C VAL A 103 5.58 -8.48 2.86
N LEU A 104 5.55 -7.61 3.87
CA LEU A 104 5.52 -6.16 3.73
C LEU A 104 6.93 -5.60 3.94
N PHE A 105 7.49 -4.92 2.95
CA PHE A 105 8.76 -4.20 3.10
C PHE A 105 8.49 -2.70 3.29
N ASP A 106 8.71 -2.17 4.49
CA ASP A 106 8.62 -0.73 4.79
C ASP A 106 9.97 -0.07 4.45
N LEU A 107 10.02 0.72 3.38
CA LEU A 107 11.25 1.41 2.96
C LEU A 107 11.45 2.75 3.69
N PRO A 108 12.69 3.25 3.79
CA PRO A 108 12.95 4.58 4.30
C PRO A 108 12.19 5.65 3.51
N GLY A 109 11.81 6.74 4.18
CA GLY A 109 10.94 7.76 3.59
C GLY A 109 11.55 8.64 2.52
N GLN A 110 12.86 8.56 2.31
CA GLN A 110 13.63 9.48 1.47
C GLN A 110 13.39 9.08 0.02
N VAL A 111 12.73 9.96 -0.73
CA VAL A 111 12.24 9.68 -2.09
C VAL A 111 13.37 9.29 -3.03
N GLU A 112 14.55 9.87 -2.83
CA GLU A 112 15.76 9.66 -3.64
C GLU A 112 16.21 8.19 -3.64
N LEU A 113 15.93 7.45 -2.57
CA LEU A 113 16.24 6.02 -2.47
C LEU A 113 15.37 5.19 -3.41
N SER A 114 14.12 5.61 -3.63
CA SER A 114 13.17 4.92 -4.51
C SER A 114 13.18 5.41 -5.96
N THR A 115 13.76 6.59 -6.24
CA THR A 115 13.72 7.21 -7.58
C THR A 115 15.06 7.36 -8.28
N ASN A 116 16.16 7.40 -7.53
CA ASN A 116 17.48 7.75 -8.07
C ASN A 116 18.56 6.76 -7.67
N HIS A 117 18.54 6.25 -6.44
CA HIS A 117 19.58 5.36 -5.96
C HIS A 117 19.36 3.91 -6.37
N ASP A 118 20.40 3.23 -6.83
CA ASP A 118 20.27 1.88 -7.36
C ASP A 118 20.14 0.79 -6.27
N SER A 119 20.51 1.07 -5.01
CA SER A 119 20.50 0.02 -3.97
C SER A 119 19.13 -0.60 -3.72
N VAL A 120 18.07 0.22 -3.63
CA VAL A 120 16.70 -0.31 -3.47
C VAL A 120 16.33 -1.17 -4.69
N LYS A 121 16.64 -0.70 -5.91
CA LYS A 121 16.40 -1.44 -7.15
C LYS A 121 17.13 -2.78 -7.14
N HIS A 122 18.40 -2.81 -6.78
CA HIS A 122 19.18 -4.05 -6.72
C HIS A 122 18.67 -5.01 -5.65
N ILE A 123 18.28 -4.52 -4.46
CA ILE A 123 17.65 -5.33 -3.40
C ILE A 123 16.35 -5.96 -3.92
N VAL A 124 15.47 -5.17 -4.55
CA VAL A 124 14.22 -5.65 -5.15
C VAL A 124 14.48 -6.69 -6.24
N GLN A 125 15.47 -6.47 -7.11
CA GLN A 125 15.86 -7.43 -8.14
C GLN A 125 16.39 -8.74 -7.54
N LYS A 126 17.16 -8.69 -6.45
CA LYS A 126 17.63 -9.89 -5.73
C LYS A 126 16.45 -10.65 -5.11
N LEU A 127 15.52 -9.95 -4.44
CA LEU A 127 14.29 -10.56 -3.89
C LEU A 127 13.45 -11.24 -5.00
N THR A 128 13.28 -10.56 -6.14
CA THR A 128 12.51 -11.10 -7.27
C THR A 128 13.19 -12.32 -7.89
N LYS A 129 14.53 -12.32 -8.01
CA LYS A 129 15.32 -13.50 -8.43
C LYS A 129 15.22 -14.65 -7.41
N GLY A 130 15.06 -14.34 -6.13
CA GLY A 130 14.75 -15.30 -5.06
C GLY A 130 13.34 -15.89 -5.12
N GLY A 131 12.50 -15.46 -6.09
CA GLY A 131 11.17 -16.01 -6.34
C GLY A 131 10.02 -15.22 -5.71
N PHE A 132 10.30 -14.04 -5.13
CA PHE A 132 9.24 -13.17 -4.63
C PHE A 132 8.41 -12.56 -5.77
N ARG A 133 7.09 -12.54 -5.59
CA ARG A 133 6.16 -11.76 -6.42
C ARG A 133 5.86 -10.46 -5.70
N LEU A 134 6.50 -9.38 -6.15
CA LEU A 134 6.40 -8.08 -5.51
C LEU A 134 5.58 -7.11 -6.34
N ALA A 135 4.86 -6.23 -5.65
CA ALA A 135 4.34 -4.99 -6.20
C ALA A 135 4.86 -3.82 -5.37
N ALA A 136 5.09 -2.67 -6.00
CA ALA A 136 5.43 -1.45 -5.28
C ALA A 136 4.14 -0.69 -4.95
N VAL A 137 3.97 -0.31 -3.68
CA VAL A 137 2.87 0.54 -3.21
C VAL A 137 3.45 1.91 -2.89
N HIS A 138 3.18 2.88 -3.75
CA HIS A 138 3.73 4.22 -3.66
C HIS A 138 2.72 5.18 -3.04
N LEU A 139 2.91 5.48 -1.76
CA LEU A 139 2.02 6.36 -1.00
C LEU A 139 2.39 7.83 -1.22
N CYS A 140 1.39 8.58 -1.67
CA CYS A 140 1.43 10.02 -1.87
C CYS A 140 0.33 10.68 -1.02
N ASP A 141 0.68 11.70 -0.25
CA ASP A 141 -0.28 12.39 0.63
C ASP A 141 -1.36 13.12 -0.21
N ALA A 142 -2.64 12.93 0.12
CA ALA A 142 -3.74 13.62 -0.56
C ALA A 142 -3.64 15.15 -0.48
N HIS A 143 -2.89 15.72 0.47
CA HIS A 143 -2.64 17.16 0.50
C HIS A 143 -2.04 17.72 -0.79
N TYR A 144 -1.30 16.91 -1.54
CA TYR A 144 -0.63 17.40 -2.75
C TYR A 144 -1.56 17.61 -3.95
N ILE A 145 -2.76 17.01 -3.95
CA ILE A 145 -3.73 17.21 -5.04
C ILE A 145 -4.54 18.50 -4.91
N THR A 146 -4.41 19.22 -3.79
CA THR A 146 -5.06 20.53 -3.57
C THR A 146 -4.35 21.68 -4.28
N ASP A 147 -3.23 21.43 -4.97
CA ASP A 147 -2.50 22.43 -5.74
C ASP A 147 -1.97 21.80 -7.03
N ALA A 148 -2.23 22.46 -8.16
CA ALA A 148 -1.91 21.93 -9.48
C ALA A 148 -0.40 21.66 -9.66
N ALA A 149 0.47 22.54 -9.14
CA ALA A 149 1.92 22.38 -9.29
C ALA A 149 2.46 21.24 -8.42
N LYS A 150 1.93 21.09 -7.19
CA LYS A 150 2.22 19.94 -6.32
C LYS A 150 1.74 18.63 -6.96
N TYR A 151 0.55 18.61 -7.54
CA TYR A 151 0.00 17.43 -8.20
C TYR A 151 0.88 16.97 -9.37
N ILE A 152 1.24 17.88 -10.29
CA ILE A 152 2.14 17.56 -11.42
C ILE A 152 3.49 17.02 -10.93
N SER A 153 4.02 17.57 -9.82
CA SER A 153 5.28 17.12 -9.22
C SER A 153 5.19 15.65 -8.76
N ILE A 154 4.05 15.24 -8.22
CA ILE A 154 3.80 13.85 -7.81
C ILE A 154 3.60 12.92 -8.99
N LEU A 155 2.95 13.37 -10.06
CA LEU A 155 2.82 12.58 -11.28
C LEU A 155 4.20 12.22 -11.84
N LEU A 156 5.11 13.21 -11.90
CA LEU A 156 6.49 13.00 -12.31
C LEU A 156 7.27 12.10 -11.35
N LEU A 157 7.11 12.30 -10.04
CA LEU A 157 7.78 11.49 -9.03
C LEU A 157 7.33 10.03 -9.09
N SER A 158 6.03 9.79 -9.23
CA SER A 158 5.42 8.47 -9.36
C SER A 158 5.90 7.79 -10.64
N LEU A 159 5.85 8.48 -11.77
CA LEU A 159 6.37 7.96 -13.04
C LEU A 159 7.86 7.60 -12.93
N ARG A 160 8.66 8.43 -12.26
CA ARG A 160 10.08 8.15 -12.03
C ARG A 160 10.29 6.91 -11.16
N ALA A 161 9.56 6.78 -10.05
CA ALA A 161 9.62 5.61 -9.17
C ALA A 161 9.23 4.32 -9.90
N MET A 162 8.17 4.38 -10.72
CA MET A 162 7.71 3.26 -11.56
C MET A 162 8.79 2.78 -12.51
N LEU A 163 9.45 3.71 -13.22
CA LEU A 163 10.52 3.38 -14.16
C LEU A 163 11.78 2.86 -13.45
N HIS A 164 12.05 3.34 -12.23
CA HIS A 164 13.26 2.98 -11.48
C HIS A 164 13.16 1.60 -10.83
N LEU A 165 12.04 1.32 -10.16
CA LEU A 165 11.84 0.07 -9.41
C LEU A 165 11.49 -1.14 -10.28
N GLU A 166 10.97 -0.93 -11.50
CA GLU A 166 10.65 -1.99 -12.47
C GLU A 166 9.69 -3.07 -11.92
N LEU A 167 8.82 -2.69 -10.97
CA LEU A 167 7.78 -3.55 -10.39
C LEU A 167 6.38 -3.13 -10.89
N PRO A 168 5.39 -4.05 -10.86
CA PRO A 168 3.99 -3.65 -10.86
C PRO A 168 3.75 -2.59 -9.77
N HIS A 169 3.29 -1.41 -10.15
CA HIS A 169 3.25 -0.25 -9.27
C HIS A 169 1.81 0.19 -9.03
N ILE A 170 1.44 0.36 -7.78
CA ILE A 170 0.15 0.90 -7.35
C ILE A 170 0.47 2.23 -6.69
N ASN A 171 0.16 3.35 -7.37
CA ASN A 171 0.24 4.65 -6.72
C ASN A 171 -1.02 4.85 -5.88
N VAL A 172 -0.88 5.46 -4.71
CA VAL A 172 -1.97 5.58 -3.74
C VAL A 172 -1.98 6.99 -3.19
N LEU A 173 -3.14 7.65 -3.25
CA LEU A 173 -3.43 8.87 -2.51
C LEU A 173 -3.84 8.48 -1.08
N SER A 174 -2.91 8.63 -0.14
CA SER A 174 -3.13 8.35 1.27
C SER A 174 -3.77 9.53 1.99
N LYS A 175 -4.39 9.25 3.14
CA LYS A 175 -5.05 10.25 4.00
C LYS A 175 -6.19 10.97 3.28
N ILE A 176 -6.92 10.26 2.43
CA ILE A 176 -8.06 10.83 1.70
C ILE A 176 -9.12 11.35 2.67
N ASP A 177 -9.21 10.76 3.86
CA ASP A 177 -10.06 11.18 4.97
C ASP A 177 -9.75 12.60 5.49
N LEU A 178 -8.54 13.12 5.26
CA LEU A 178 -8.11 14.45 5.70
C LEU A 178 -8.28 15.52 4.62
N ILE A 179 -8.70 15.17 3.40
CA ILE A 179 -8.71 16.09 2.27
C ILE A 179 -9.58 17.33 2.52
N SER A 180 -10.72 17.16 3.17
CA SER A 180 -11.63 18.24 3.55
C SER A 180 -11.00 19.28 4.49
N GLN A 181 -9.91 18.91 5.18
CA GLN A 181 -9.16 19.81 6.06
C GLN A 181 -8.07 20.58 5.33
N TYR A 182 -7.65 20.11 4.14
CA TYR A 182 -6.57 20.70 3.37
C TYR A 182 -7.03 21.83 2.46
N GLY A 183 -8.28 21.77 1.98
CA GLY A 183 -8.89 22.79 1.13
C GLY A 183 -9.98 22.19 0.25
N GLU A 184 -10.60 23.05 -0.58
CA GLU A 184 -11.48 22.61 -1.65
C GLU A 184 -10.64 22.12 -2.84
N LEU A 185 -11.11 21.08 -3.52
CA LEU A 185 -10.53 20.62 -4.77
C LEU A 185 -11.15 21.37 -5.94
N ASP A 186 -10.33 21.67 -6.95
CA ASP A 186 -10.80 22.30 -8.19
C ASP A 186 -11.66 21.32 -9.02
N PHE A 187 -11.42 20.02 -8.86
CA PHE A 187 -12.08 18.94 -9.60
C PHE A 187 -12.48 17.80 -8.67
N ASN A 188 -13.29 16.89 -9.19
CA ASN A 188 -13.66 15.65 -8.52
C ASN A 188 -12.44 14.71 -8.36
N LEU A 189 -12.54 13.73 -7.47
CA LEU A 189 -11.44 12.78 -7.21
C LEU A 189 -11.09 11.93 -8.43
N ASP A 190 -12.07 11.59 -9.27
CA ASP A 190 -11.86 10.84 -10.51
C ASP A 190 -10.80 11.49 -11.40
N PHE A 191 -10.82 12.82 -11.52
CA PHE A 191 -9.82 13.60 -12.26
C PHE A 191 -8.39 13.34 -11.74
N TYR A 192 -8.20 13.32 -10.42
CA TYR A 192 -6.88 13.12 -9.81
C TYR A 192 -6.45 11.64 -9.77
N THR A 193 -7.40 10.71 -9.72
CA THR A 193 -7.10 9.28 -9.67
C THR A 193 -6.88 8.66 -11.05
N GLU A 194 -7.67 9.07 -12.05
CA GLU A 194 -7.57 8.54 -13.41
C GLU A 194 -6.46 9.22 -14.23
N VAL A 195 -6.06 10.44 -13.84
CA VAL A 195 -4.99 11.21 -14.48
C VAL A 195 -5.24 11.38 -15.98
N GLN A 196 -6.49 11.72 -16.34
CA GLN A 196 -6.91 11.96 -17.72
C GLN A 196 -7.29 13.43 -17.91
N ASP A 197 -6.99 13.96 -19.10
CA ASP A 197 -7.34 15.32 -19.52
C ASP A 197 -6.79 16.40 -18.57
N LEU A 198 -5.51 16.30 -18.22
CA LEU A 198 -4.78 17.25 -17.40
C LEU A 198 -4.71 18.67 -18.02
N SER A 199 -5.20 18.83 -19.25
CA SER A 199 -5.36 20.13 -19.92
C SER A 199 -6.16 21.14 -19.10
N TYR A 200 -7.10 20.67 -18.25
CA TYR A 200 -7.84 21.56 -17.34
C TYR A 200 -6.96 22.29 -16.33
N LEU A 201 -5.77 21.75 -16.02
CA LEU A 201 -4.79 22.40 -15.14
C LEU A 201 -4.03 23.54 -15.83
N GLU A 202 -4.17 23.69 -17.16
CA GLU A 202 -3.47 24.73 -17.92
C GLU A 202 -3.76 26.12 -17.34
N ASN A 203 -5.01 26.44 -17.03
CA ASN A 203 -5.38 27.75 -16.49
C ASN A 203 -4.72 28.02 -15.13
N SER A 204 -4.64 27.01 -14.27
CA SER A 204 -4.02 27.13 -12.94
C SER A 204 -2.48 27.21 -13.03
N LEU A 205 -1.88 26.52 -14.01
CA LEU A 205 -0.42 26.44 -14.20
C LEU A 205 0.15 27.57 -15.08
N SER A 206 -0.68 28.21 -15.90
CA SER A 206 -0.30 29.23 -16.88
C SER A 206 -0.36 30.66 -16.35
N ALA A 207 -0.66 30.87 -15.06
CA ALA A 207 -0.63 32.18 -14.38
C ALA A 207 0.78 32.85 -14.36
N SER A 208 1.77 32.23 -14.99
CA SER A 208 3.17 32.60 -15.01
C SER A 208 3.63 32.93 -16.46
N THR A 209 4.95 32.95 -16.71
CA THR A 209 5.48 33.31 -18.04
C THR A 209 5.08 32.31 -19.14
N PRO A 210 4.95 32.72 -20.42
CA PRO A 210 4.60 31.82 -21.53
C PRO A 210 5.53 30.60 -21.68
N ARG A 211 6.81 30.75 -21.28
CA ARG A 211 7.78 29.65 -21.30
C ARG A 211 7.47 28.58 -20.24
N TYR A 212 6.96 28.98 -19.07
CA TYR A 212 6.58 28.05 -18.01
C TYR A 212 5.29 27.31 -18.36
N ALA A 213 4.32 27.99 -18.96
CA ALA A 213 3.13 27.35 -19.52
C ALA A 213 3.50 26.28 -20.56
N ALA A 214 4.36 26.61 -21.52
CA ALA A 214 4.82 25.65 -22.54
C ALA A 214 5.56 24.44 -21.92
N LEU A 215 6.33 24.65 -20.85
CA LEU A 215 6.98 23.55 -20.13
C LEU A 215 5.96 22.64 -19.44
N ASN A 216 4.99 23.21 -18.74
CA ASN A 216 3.96 22.44 -18.05
C ASN A 216 3.12 21.63 -19.03
N MET A 217 2.78 22.19 -20.20
CA MET A 217 2.06 21.44 -21.24
C MET A 217 2.88 20.28 -21.81
N ALA A 218 4.19 20.45 -21.97
CA ALA A 218 5.07 19.35 -22.38
C ALA A 218 5.14 18.24 -21.32
N ILE A 219 5.13 18.61 -20.03
CA ILE A 219 5.09 17.65 -18.91
C ILE A 219 3.75 16.92 -18.88
N ILE A 220 2.63 17.64 -19.01
CA ILE A 220 1.28 17.07 -19.05
C ILE A 220 1.18 16.05 -20.18
N SER A 221 1.56 16.44 -21.40
CA SER A 221 1.57 15.54 -22.56
C SER A 221 2.39 14.28 -22.28
N LEU A 222 3.57 14.42 -21.65
CA LEU A 222 4.40 13.27 -21.29
C LEU A 222 3.66 12.30 -20.36
N VAL A 223 3.01 12.81 -19.30
CA VAL A 223 2.30 11.97 -18.34
C VAL A 223 1.11 11.27 -19.00
N GLU A 224 0.33 11.99 -19.81
CA GLU A 224 -0.85 11.47 -20.50
C GLU A 224 -0.49 10.45 -21.59
N ASP A 225 0.54 10.73 -22.40
CA ASP A 225 0.94 9.89 -23.53
C ASP A 225 1.35 8.48 -23.07
N PHE A 226 1.96 8.37 -21.89
CA PHE A 226 2.28 7.07 -21.32
C PHE A 226 1.07 6.39 -20.70
N GLY A 227 0.10 7.14 -20.17
CA GLY A 227 -1.11 6.61 -19.52
C GLY A 227 -0.80 5.60 -18.39
N LEU A 228 0.41 5.67 -17.83
CA LEU A 228 0.93 4.71 -16.85
C LEU A 228 0.54 5.09 -15.42
N VAL A 229 0.32 6.38 -15.16
CA VAL A 229 0.11 6.89 -13.82
C VAL A 229 -1.39 6.93 -13.56
N GLY A 230 -1.83 6.16 -12.58
CA GLY A 230 -3.15 6.27 -11.95
C GLY A 230 -2.99 6.06 -10.44
N PHE A 231 -3.98 6.49 -9.67
CA PHE A 231 -3.96 6.38 -8.21
C PHE A 231 -5.18 5.62 -7.68
N GLU A 232 -4.93 4.76 -6.72
CA GLU A 232 -5.94 4.27 -5.79
C GLU A 232 -6.07 5.25 -4.61
N THR A 233 -7.20 5.22 -3.90
CA THR A 233 -7.38 6.05 -2.69
C THR A 233 -7.26 5.23 -1.42
N LEU A 234 -6.77 5.87 -0.36
CA LEU A 234 -6.53 5.20 0.92
C LEU A 234 -6.88 6.08 2.12
N ALA A 235 -7.85 5.61 2.91
CA ALA A 235 -8.05 5.97 4.31
C ALA A 235 -7.70 4.73 5.16
N VAL A 236 -6.59 4.78 5.91
CA VAL A 236 -6.09 3.58 6.64
C VAL A 236 -7.06 3.13 7.74
N GLU A 237 -7.79 4.07 8.34
CA GLU A 237 -8.78 3.77 9.37
C GLU A 237 -10.07 3.16 8.80
N ASP A 238 -10.33 3.31 7.49
CA ASP A 238 -11.46 2.69 6.83
C ASP A 238 -11.13 1.29 6.34
N LYS A 239 -11.84 0.30 6.89
CA LYS A 239 -11.73 -1.10 6.52
C LYS A 239 -12.03 -1.33 5.04
N ASN A 240 -13.01 -0.63 4.47
CA ASN A 240 -13.39 -0.84 3.07
C ASN A 240 -12.31 -0.33 2.13
N SER A 241 -11.77 0.86 2.39
CA SER A 241 -10.61 1.41 1.67
C SER A 241 -9.40 0.46 1.72
N MET A 242 -9.05 -0.05 2.91
CA MET A 242 -7.95 -1.02 3.06
C MET A 242 -8.20 -2.33 2.30
N LEU A 243 -9.44 -2.83 2.29
CA LEU A 243 -9.82 -4.03 1.54
C LEU A 243 -9.76 -3.81 0.03
N HIS A 244 -10.23 -2.66 -0.45
CA HIS A 244 -10.19 -2.28 -1.85
C HIS A 244 -8.75 -2.26 -2.37
N LEU A 245 -7.87 -1.52 -1.70
CA LEU A 245 -6.46 -1.43 -2.05
C LEU A 245 -5.79 -2.81 -1.98
N THR A 246 -6.09 -3.61 -0.96
CA THR A 246 -5.58 -4.99 -0.86
C THR A 246 -6.00 -5.85 -2.05
N ARG A 247 -7.23 -5.71 -2.58
CA ARG A 247 -7.67 -6.43 -3.78
C ARG A 247 -6.94 -5.96 -5.04
N ALA A 248 -6.65 -4.67 -5.18
CA ALA A 248 -5.86 -4.15 -6.29
C ALA A 248 -4.43 -4.73 -6.26
N ILE A 249 -3.81 -4.75 -5.08
CA ILE A 249 -2.47 -5.31 -4.87
C ILE A 249 -2.46 -6.83 -5.06
N ASP A 250 -3.45 -7.56 -4.54
CA ASP A 250 -3.55 -9.01 -4.72
C ASP A 250 -3.71 -9.38 -6.20
N ARG A 251 -4.35 -8.51 -7.01
CA ARG A 251 -4.40 -8.66 -8.48
C ARG A 251 -3.03 -8.39 -9.11
N ALA A 252 -2.35 -7.30 -8.75
CA ALA A 252 -1.04 -6.93 -9.29
C ALA A 252 0.06 -7.95 -8.96
N THR A 253 0.12 -8.39 -7.70
CA THR A 253 1.04 -9.45 -7.24
C THR A 253 0.58 -10.83 -7.72
N GLY A 254 -0.69 -10.97 -8.10
CA GLY A 254 -1.38 -12.23 -8.41
C GLY A 254 -1.56 -13.18 -7.23
N TYR A 255 -1.52 -12.66 -6.01
CA TYR A 255 -1.95 -13.37 -4.80
C TYR A 255 -3.42 -13.80 -4.88
N VAL A 256 -4.27 -13.10 -5.63
CA VAL A 256 -5.69 -13.48 -5.85
C VAL A 256 -5.85 -14.90 -6.42
N PHE A 257 -4.83 -15.41 -7.11
CA PHE A 257 -4.80 -16.74 -7.68
C PHE A 257 -4.32 -17.81 -6.70
N ILE A 258 -3.97 -17.45 -5.47
CA ILE A 258 -3.46 -18.37 -4.45
C ILE A 258 -4.62 -18.82 -3.56
N PRO A 259 -5.00 -20.11 -3.56
CA PRO A 259 -6.05 -20.60 -2.68
C PRO A 259 -5.69 -20.42 -1.20
N PRO A 260 -6.65 -20.05 -0.34
CA PRO A 260 -6.48 -20.20 1.10
C PRO A 260 -6.16 -21.65 1.44
N SER A 261 -5.29 -21.89 2.41
CA SER A 261 -4.84 -23.24 2.80
C SER A 261 -6.00 -24.16 3.23
N ASN A 262 -7.15 -23.60 3.59
CA ASN A 262 -8.36 -24.31 4.03
C ASN A 262 -9.48 -24.36 2.96
N ALA A 263 -9.23 -23.90 1.73
CA ALA A 263 -10.25 -23.85 0.70
C ALA A 263 -10.42 -25.22 0.02
N ASN A 264 -11.67 -25.71 -0.03
CA ASN A 264 -12.01 -26.91 -0.80
C ASN A 264 -11.89 -26.61 -2.30
N ALA A 265 -11.19 -27.48 -3.03
CA ALA A 265 -11.09 -27.38 -4.46
C ALA A 265 -12.48 -27.55 -5.12
N PRO A 266 -12.89 -26.71 -6.08
CA PRO A 266 -14.16 -26.80 -6.76
C PRO A 266 -14.29 -28.14 -7.48
N PRO A 267 -15.52 -28.62 -7.69
CA PRO A 267 -15.75 -29.86 -8.42
C PRO A 267 -15.12 -29.79 -9.83
N GLY A 268 -14.25 -30.73 -10.17
CA GLY A 268 -13.60 -30.81 -11.49
C GLY A 268 -12.22 -30.14 -11.61
N THR A 269 -11.65 -29.61 -10.54
CA THR A 269 -10.24 -29.16 -10.55
C THR A 269 -9.30 -30.33 -10.71
N ILE A 270 -8.45 -30.27 -11.74
CA ILE A 270 -7.35 -31.22 -11.94
C ILE A 270 -6.27 -30.89 -10.89
N ASP A 271 -5.99 -31.83 -9.99
CA ASP A 271 -4.88 -31.70 -9.06
C ASP A 271 -3.57 -31.70 -9.84
N THR A 272 -2.86 -30.57 -9.80
CA THR A 272 -1.61 -30.35 -10.52
C THR A 272 -0.46 -30.08 -9.56
N SER A 273 -0.56 -30.59 -8.32
CA SER A 273 0.48 -30.49 -7.28
C SER A 273 1.89 -30.83 -7.79
N ASP A 274 1.98 -31.74 -8.76
CA ASP A 274 3.24 -32.28 -9.31
C ASP A 274 3.69 -31.63 -10.63
N SER A 275 2.93 -30.69 -11.19
CA SER A 275 3.30 -29.99 -12.43
C SER A 275 4.17 -28.76 -12.17
N ALA A 276 5.00 -28.42 -13.17
CA ALA A 276 5.88 -27.25 -13.12
C ALA A 276 5.06 -25.94 -12.92
N PRO A 277 5.56 -24.95 -12.16
CA PRO A 277 4.82 -23.73 -11.82
C PRO A 277 4.29 -22.95 -13.02
N SER A 278 5.00 -23.01 -14.15
CA SER A 278 4.63 -22.37 -15.42
C SER A 278 3.46 -23.04 -16.15
N SER A 279 3.06 -24.25 -15.74
CA SER A 279 2.08 -25.10 -16.43
C SER A 279 0.74 -25.21 -15.71
N ARG A 280 0.52 -24.40 -14.67
CA ARG A 280 -0.71 -24.43 -13.86
C ARG A 280 -1.69 -23.35 -14.33
N PRO A 281 -2.64 -23.64 -15.23
CA PRO A 281 -3.82 -22.81 -15.35
C PRO A 281 -4.63 -22.99 -14.06
N ASN A 282 -4.49 -22.06 -13.11
CA ASN A 282 -5.19 -22.17 -11.84
C ASN A 282 -6.67 -21.78 -12.06
N ALA A 283 -7.49 -22.72 -12.54
CA ALA A 283 -8.92 -22.53 -12.72
C ALA A 283 -9.57 -22.03 -11.41
N PHE A 284 -9.08 -22.51 -10.25
CA PHE A 284 -9.48 -21.99 -8.95
C PHE A 284 -9.17 -20.50 -8.77
N GLY A 285 -7.96 -20.08 -9.15
CA GLY A 285 -7.56 -18.68 -9.12
C GLY A 285 -8.36 -17.82 -10.10
N LEU A 286 -8.69 -18.35 -11.28
CA LEU A 286 -9.53 -17.65 -12.28
C LEU A 286 -10.96 -17.46 -11.76
N PHE A 287 -11.57 -18.48 -11.16
CA PHE A 287 -12.90 -18.39 -10.55
C PHE A 287 -12.90 -17.51 -9.29
N SER A 288 -11.88 -17.59 -8.44
CA SER A 288 -11.69 -16.71 -7.29
C SER A 288 -11.56 -15.24 -7.70
N SER A 289 -10.74 -14.96 -8.72
CA SER A 289 -10.59 -13.62 -9.30
C SER A 289 -11.91 -13.08 -9.86
N ALA A 290 -12.67 -13.91 -10.59
CA ALA A 290 -13.99 -13.55 -11.12
C ALA A 290 -15.07 -13.32 -10.03
N LEU A 291 -14.96 -14.00 -8.88
CA LEU A 291 -15.83 -13.76 -7.72
C LEU A 291 -15.39 -12.53 -6.90
N SER A 292 -14.10 -12.21 -6.90
CA SER A 292 -13.51 -11.01 -6.28
C SER A 292 -13.84 -9.72 -7.03
N THR A 293 -14.18 -9.80 -8.33
CA THR A 293 -14.64 -8.66 -9.15
C THR A 293 -16.07 -8.17 -8.84
N MET A 294 -16.76 -8.70 -7.82
CA MET A 294 -18.01 -8.11 -7.35
C MET A 294 -17.72 -6.77 -6.68
N LYS A 295 -17.92 -5.67 -7.43
CA LYS A 295 -17.83 -4.28 -6.97
C LYS A 295 -18.69 -4.10 -5.70
N GLY A 296 -18.05 -3.85 -4.57
CA GLY A 296 -18.70 -3.40 -3.36
C GLY A 296 -19.06 -1.91 -3.43
N PRO A 297 -19.94 -1.41 -2.54
CA PRO A 297 -20.37 0.00 -2.47
C PRO A 297 -19.28 1.00 -1.99
N ALA A 298 -18.01 0.59 -2.03
CA ALA A 298 -16.84 1.43 -1.75
C ALA A 298 -15.72 1.18 -2.78
N ASP A 299 -16.04 0.46 -3.87
CA ASP A 299 -15.11 0.21 -4.98
C ASP A 299 -15.23 1.31 -6.06
N ASP A 300 -16.16 2.26 -5.93
CA ASP A 300 -16.34 3.39 -6.84
C ASP A 300 -15.74 4.66 -6.24
N ILE A 301 -14.92 5.37 -7.02
CA ILE A 301 -14.31 6.64 -6.58
C ILE A 301 -15.36 7.69 -6.22
N ARG A 302 -16.56 7.60 -6.80
CA ARG A 302 -17.68 8.49 -6.47
C ARG A 302 -18.21 8.24 -5.06
N ASP A 303 -18.21 7.00 -4.60
CA ASP A 303 -18.59 6.66 -3.22
C ASP A 303 -17.55 7.23 -2.23
N VAL A 304 -16.26 7.16 -2.60
CA VAL A 304 -15.16 7.75 -1.81
C VAL A 304 -15.29 9.28 -1.76
N GLN A 305 -15.61 9.91 -2.88
CA GLN A 305 -15.85 11.35 -2.93
C GLN A 305 -17.05 11.76 -2.06
N GLU A 306 -18.17 11.06 -2.17
CA GLU A 306 -19.35 11.33 -1.35
C GLU A 306 -19.03 11.17 0.14
N ARG A 307 -18.34 10.09 0.51
CA ARG A 307 -17.99 9.76 1.91
C ARG A 307 -17.02 10.75 2.55
N TRP A 308 -16.00 11.21 1.82
CA TRP A 308 -14.88 11.97 2.40
C TRP A 308 -14.85 13.45 2.04
N ILE A 309 -15.58 13.85 0.99
CA ILE A 309 -15.62 15.23 0.50
C ILE A 309 -17.02 15.82 0.62
N ASP A 310 -18.00 15.28 -0.10
CA ASP A 310 -19.29 15.96 -0.30
C ASP A 310 -20.19 15.89 0.94
N ALA A 311 -20.25 14.74 1.61
CA ALA A 311 -21.18 14.46 2.71
C ALA A 311 -20.50 13.91 3.97
N LYS A 312 -19.24 14.30 4.21
CA LYS A 312 -18.40 13.75 5.30
C LYS A 312 -19.06 13.82 6.68
N ASP A 313 -19.57 14.98 7.07
CA ASP A 313 -20.19 15.16 8.40
C ASP A 313 -21.45 14.30 8.59
N GLU A 314 -22.23 14.11 7.51
CA GLU A 314 -23.43 13.27 7.52
C GLU A 314 -23.08 11.80 7.68
N TRP A 315 -22.07 11.33 6.94
CA TRP A 315 -21.54 9.97 7.03
C TRP A 315 -20.93 9.69 8.40
N ASP A 316 -20.10 10.60 8.93
CA ASP A 316 -19.49 10.46 10.25
C ASP A 316 -20.57 10.40 11.36
N ALA A 317 -21.64 11.20 11.24
CA ALA A 317 -22.76 11.16 12.16
C ALA A 317 -23.55 9.83 12.06
N HIS A 318 -23.73 9.32 10.84
CA HIS A 318 -24.41 8.07 10.57
C HIS A 318 -23.63 6.86 11.09
N GLU A 319 -22.32 6.77 10.83
CA GLU A 319 -21.44 5.71 11.35
C GLU A 319 -21.38 5.74 12.89
N LYS A 320 -21.28 6.92 13.49
CA LYS A 320 -21.31 7.08 14.94
C LYS A 320 -22.63 6.61 15.56
N LYS A 321 -23.74 6.76 14.83
CA LYS A 321 -25.04 6.24 15.25
C LYS A 321 -25.08 4.71 15.14
N GLN A 322 -24.61 4.14 14.04
CA GLN A 322 -24.52 2.69 13.86
C GLN A 322 -23.65 2.03 14.93
N TRP A 323 -22.47 2.57 15.23
CA TRP A 323 -21.60 2.04 16.29
C TRP A 323 -22.24 2.10 17.68
N LYS A 324 -23.06 3.12 17.96
CA LYS A 324 -23.82 3.17 19.22
C LYS A 324 -24.86 2.06 19.28
N GLU A 325 -25.61 1.87 18.19
CA GLU A 325 -26.63 0.83 18.09
C GLU A 325 -26.01 -0.58 18.19
N GLU A 326 -24.94 -0.84 17.44
CA GLU A 326 -24.19 -2.11 17.51
C GLU A 326 -23.60 -2.35 18.92
N GLY A 327 -23.02 -1.32 19.54
CA GLY A 327 -22.50 -1.41 20.90
C GLY A 327 -23.58 -1.68 21.95
N GLU A 328 -24.79 -1.15 21.76
CA GLU A 328 -25.97 -1.50 22.57
C GLU A 328 -26.38 -2.95 22.36
N VAL A 329 -26.45 -3.43 21.11
CA VAL A 329 -26.77 -4.82 20.80
C VAL A 329 -25.75 -5.79 21.41
N VAL A 330 -24.45 -5.50 21.31
CA VAL A 330 -23.38 -6.32 21.90
C VAL A 330 -23.48 -6.34 23.42
N ARG A 331 -23.74 -5.20 24.07
CA ARG A 331 -23.97 -5.13 25.52
C ARG A 331 -25.19 -5.93 25.95
N ASP A 332 -26.28 -5.86 25.20
CA ASP A 332 -27.48 -6.63 25.45
C ASP A 332 -27.25 -8.15 25.28
N GLN A 333 -26.51 -8.54 24.25
CA GLN A 333 -26.11 -9.93 24.04
C GLN A 333 -25.21 -10.45 25.17
N ALA A 334 -24.22 -9.64 25.60
CA ALA A 334 -23.37 -9.97 26.74
C ALA A 334 -24.15 -10.07 28.05
N ALA A 335 -25.10 -9.17 28.30
CA ALA A 335 -25.97 -9.20 29.48
C ALA A 335 -26.91 -10.42 29.47
N ARG A 336 -27.44 -10.81 28.30
CA ARG A 336 -28.23 -12.04 28.14
C ARG A 336 -27.38 -13.29 28.35
N ALA A 337 -26.17 -13.33 27.82
CA ALA A 337 -25.24 -14.44 28.03
C ALA A 337 -24.80 -14.57 29.51
N GLY A 338 -24.57 -13.46 30.20
CA GLY A 338 -24.30 -13.43 31.64
C GLY A 338 -25.45 -13.97 32.48
N LYS A 339 -26.69 -13.57 32.18
CA LYS A 339 -27.90 -14.10 32.86
C LYS A 339 -28.14 -15.59 32.61
N ILE A 340 -27.73 -16.12 31.45
CA ILE A 340 -27.80 -17.57 31.16
C ILE A 340 -26.75 -18.33 31.97
N ARG A 341 -25.56 -17.75 32.17
CA ARG A 341 -24.47 -18.34 32.96
C ARG A 341 -24.78 -18.37 34.47
N GLU A 342 -25.49 -17.38 35.00
CA GLU A 342 -25.98 -17.37 36.40
C GLU A 342 -27.15 -18.36 36.65
N ARG A 343 -27.87 -18.78 35.60
CA ARG A 343 -28.99 -19.72 35.71
C ARG A 343 -28.61 -21.19 35.63
N LYS A 344 -27.36 -21.53 35.25
CA LYS A 344 -26.85 -22.90 35.37
C LYS A 344 -26.27 -23.06 36.78
N PRO A 345 -26.89 -23.86 37.67
CA PRO A 345 -26.29 -24.17 38.96
C PRO A 345 -25.01 -24.98 38.74
N PRO A 346 -24.04 -24.93 39.67
CA PRO A 346 -22.87 -25.80 39.61
C PRO A 346 -23.34 -27.25 39.79
N GLU A 347 -23.02 -28.09 38.80
CA GLU A 347 -23.09 -29.56 38.94
C GLU A 347 -21.88 -30.08 39.71
#